data_AF-A0AAV4ELB0-F1
#
_entry.id   AF-A0AAV4ELB0-F1
#
_cell.length_a   1.000
_cell.length_b   1.000
_cell.length_c   1.000
_cell.angle_alpha   90.00
_cell.angle_beta   90.00
_cell.angle_gamma   90.00
#
_symmetry.space_group_name_H-M   'P 1'
#
loop_
_entity.id
_entity.type
_entity.pdbx_description
1 polymer ?
#
loop_
_entity_poly.entity_id
_entity_poly.type
_entity_poly.pdbx_seq_one_letter_code
_entity_poly.pdbx_strand_id
1 'polypeptide(L)'
;ILVMVVISKTLVVVVIKRMLVIVLTPKILIVLVPMMLMMMMMSRMLVVVMPSILVVVMPRMLVVMMPKMLVVMVVVPMILLVVMPMMLVVVILRMLVVVILRMLVVMLSKMLVVVMPSMLVVVMPKIL
;
A
#
# COMPACT_ATOMS: atom_id res chain seq x y z
N ILE A 1 -4.64 -34.51 14.36
CA ILE A 1 -3.88 -33.24 14.32
C ILE A 1 -2.45 -33.61 13.97
N LEU A 2 -2.02 -33.41 12.72
CA LEU A 2 -0.63 -33.67 12.35
C LEU A 2 0.14 -32.38 12.62
N VAL A 3 1.06 -32.44 13.58
CA VAL A 3 1.95 -31.36 13.96
C VAL A 3 3.36 -31.87 13.74
N MET A 4 4.04 -31.33 12.72
CA MET A 4 5.45 -31.59 12.51
C MET A 4 6.23 -30.36 12.98
N VAL A 5 7.13 -30.55 13.93
CA VAL A 5 7.97 -29.49 14.48
C VAL A 5 9.43 -29.86 14.24
N VAL A 6 10.14 -29.02 13.50
CA VAL A 6 11.58 -29.16 13.26
C VAL A 6 12.27 -27.98 13.94
N ILE A 7 13.21 -28.27 14.84
CA ILE A 7 13.94 -27.26 15.61
C ILE A 7 15.43 -27.45 15.35
N SER A 8 16.08 -26.38 14.94
CA SER A 8 17.53 -26.23 14.92
C SER A 8 17.93 -25.00 15.73
N LYS A 9 19.24 -24.75 15.87
CA LYS A 9 19.77 -23.60 16.62
C LYS A 9 19.25 -22.25 16.12
N THR A 10 18.88 -22.15 14.85
CA THR A 10 18.45 -20.91 14.21
C THR A 10 17.03 -21.00 13.64
N LEU A 11 16.51 -22.20 13.37
CA LEU A 11 15.32 -22.37 12.56
C LEU A 11 14.27 -23.23 13.27
N VAL A 12 13.04 -22.75 13.35
CA VAL A 12 11.87 -23.48 13.85
C VAL A 12 10.83 -23.55 12.75
N VAL A 13 10.49 -24.77 12.31
CA VAL A 13 9.38 -25.01 11.38
C VAL A 13 8.26 -25.70 12.13
N VAL A 14 7.05 -25.19 11.99
CA VAL A 14 5.84 -25.77 12.56
C VAL A 14 4.82 -25.94 11.45
N VAL A 15 4.41 -27.19 11.21
CA VAL A 15 3.35 -27.54 10.24
C VAL A 15 2.10 -27.93 11.01
N ILE A 16 1.00 -27.22 10.78
CA ILE A 16 -0.31 -27.50 11.41
C ILE A 16 -1.37 -27.56 10.31
N LYS A 17 -1.89 -28.76 10.01
CA LYS A 17 -2.86 -28.98 8.92
C LYS A 17 -2.38 -28.40 7.58
N ARG A 18 -2.93 -27.25 7.16
CA ARG A 18 -2.60 -26.55 5.91
C ARG A 18 -1.78 -25.27 6.13
N MET A 19 -1.33 -25.02 7.35
CA MET A 19 -0.52 -23.87 7.72
C MET A 19 0.92 -24.30 7.96
N LEU A 20 1.86 -23.57 7.36
CA LEU A 20 3.30 -23.74 7.56
C LEU A 20 3.86 -22.45 8.17
N VAL A 21 4.50 -22.56 9.33
CA VAL A 21 5.18 -21.45 10.01
C VAL A 21 6.67 -21.74 10.01
N ILE A 22 7.48 -20.77 9.59
CA ILE A 22 8.94 -20.84 9.60
C ILE A 22 9.46 -19.63 10.36
N VAL A 23 10.27 -19.87 11.40
CA VAL A 23 10.94 -18.85 12.20
C VAL A 23 12.44 -19.05 12.00
N LEU A 24 13.14 -18.04 11.45
CA LEU A 24 14.57 -18.17 11.08
C LEU A 24 15.53 -17.47 12.06
N THR A 25 14.99 -16.49 12.79
CA THR A 25 15.66 -15.69 13.83
C THR A 25 14.54 -15.04 14.66
N PRO A 26 14.79 -14.48 15.86
CA PRO A 26 13.77 -13.74 16.60
C PRO A 26 13.19 -12.52 15.85
N LYS A 27 13.74 -12.17 14.69
CA LYS A 27 13.32 -11.03 13.88
C LYS A 27 12.54 -11.40 12.62
N ILE A 28 12.58 -12.68 12.19
CA ILE A 28 12.02 -13.14 10.91
C ILE A 28 11.03 -14.27 11.16
N LEU A 29 9.77 -14.01 10.81
CA LEU A 29 8.70 -15.00 10.84
C LEU A 29 8.03 -15.03 9.46
N ILE A 30 7.87 -16.24 8.92
CA ILE A 30 7.21 -16.52 7.64
C ILE A 30 6.03 -17.46 7.89
N VAL A 31 4.85 -17.12 7.38
CA VAL A 31 3.65 -17.96 7.46
C VAL A 31 3.07 -18.19 6.06
N LEU A 32 2.77 -19.45 5.74
CA LEU A 32 2.06 -19.89 4.55
C LEU A 32 0.71 -20.47 4.96
N VAL A 33 -0.38 -19.98 4.35
CA VAL A 33 -1.77 -20.39 4.61
C VAL A 33 -2.53 -20.48 3.28
N PRO A 34 -3.56 -21.33 3.09
CA PRO A 34 -4.17 -21.53 1.77
C PRO A 34 -4.73 -20.26 1.08
N MET A 35 -5.17 -19.25 1.84
CA MET A 35 -5.65 -17.98 1.29
C MET A 35 -4.57 -16.87 1.23
N MET A 36 -3.43 -17.06 1.90
CA MET A 36 -2.30 -16.13 1.93
C MET A 36 -1.03 -16.87 1.53
N LEU A 37 -0.52 -16.56 0.34
CA LEU A 37 0.68 -17.17 -0.20
C LEU A 37 1.89 -16.96 0.70
N MET A 38 1.99 -15.81 1.36
CA MET A 38 3.08 -15.54 2.29
C MET A 38 2.75 -14.38 3.22
N MET A 39 3.10 -14.52 4.49
CA MET A 39 3.23 -13.41 5.44
C MET A 39 4.67 -13.37 5.94
N MET A 40 5.34 -12.22 5.87
CA MET A 40 6.69 -12.03 6.39
C MET A 40 6.71 -10.89 7.40
N MET A 41 7.25 -11.15 8.59
CA MET A 41 7.48 -10.15 9.63
C MET A 41 8.98 -9.94 9.82
N MET A 42 9.41 -8.68 9.78
CA MET A 42 10.81 -8.25 9.85
C MET A 42 10.92 -7.02 10.73
N SER A 43 11.16 -7.18 12.05
CA SER A 43 11.31 -6.13 13.08
C SER A 43 10.16 -5.09 13.18
N ARG A 44 9.93 -4.30 12.14
CA ARG A 44 8.87 -3.29 12.01
C ARG A 44 8.20 -3.26 10.63
N MET A 45 8.50 -4.23 9.77
CA MET A 45 7.91 -4.40 8.44
C MET A 45 7.08 -5.67 8.40
N LEU A 46 5.88 -5.57 7.85
CA LEU A 46 4.97 -6.68 7.58
C LEU A 46 4.73 -6.71 6.07
N VAL A 47 4.93 -7.86 5.44
CA VAL A 47 4.60 -8.10 4.03
C VAL A 47 3.58 -9.22 3.96
N VAL A 48 2.45 -9.00 3.28
CA VAL A 48 1.42 -10.01 3.01
C VAL A 48 1.25 -10.13 1.50
N VAL A 49 1.34 -11.37 1.01
CA VAL A 49 1.17 -11.71 -0.40
C VAL A 49 -0.05 -12.62 -0.53
N MET A 50 -0.99 -12.19 -1.36
CA MET A 50 -2.18 -12.90 -1.80
C MET A 50 -2.18 -13.00 -3.33
N PRO A 51 -3.01 -13.85 -3.96
CA PRO A 51 -2.97 -14.12 -5.40
C PRO A 51 -3.05 -12.88 -6.32
N SER A 52 -3.59 -11.76 -5.84
CA SER A 52 -3.67 -10.53 -6.62
C SER A 52 -3.35 -9.28 -5.81
N ILE A 53 -2.90 -9.42 -4.57
CA ILE A 53 -2.68 -8.28 -3.67
C ILE A 53 -1.37 -8.48 -2.94
N LEU A 54 -0.53 -7.46 -2.96
CA LEU A 54 0.64 -7.36 -2.09
C LEU A 54 0.44 -6.17 -1.16
N VAL A 55 0.56 -6.40 0.14
CA VAL A 55 0.48 -5.36 1.17
C VAL A 55 1.80 -5.29 1.93
N VAL A 56 2.40 -4.10 1.99
CA VAL A 56 3.56 -3.81 2.82
C VAL A 56 3.19 -2.77 3.85
N VAL A 57 3.40 -3.07 5.13
CA VAL A 57 3.20 -2.16 6.24
C VAL A 57 4.54 -1.89 6.91
N MET A 58 4.87 -0.61 7.06
CA MET A 58 6.01 -0.08 7.80
C MET A 58 5.50 0.97 8.81
N PRO A 59 6.30 1.42 9.79
CA PRO A 59 5.81 2.28 10.87
C PRO A 59 5.13 3.58 10.45
N ARG A 60 5.43 4.09 9.25
CA ARG A 60 4.86 5.35 8.73
C ARG A 60 4.37 5.23 7.29
N MET A 61 4.35 4.04 6.73
CA MET A 61 4.03 3.82 5.32
C MET A 61 3.24 2.53 5.15
N LEU A 62 2.21 2.59 4.32
CA LEU A 62 1.45 1.44 3.86
C LEU A 62 1.46 1.44 2.33
N VAL A 63 1.78 0.30 1.73
CA VAL A 63 1.77 0.10 0.28
C VAL A 63 0.84 -1.06 -0.03
N VAL A 64 -0.12 -0.84 -0.92
CA VAL A 64 -0.99 -1.89 -1.48
C VAL A 64 -0.79 -1.92 -2.99
N MET A 65 -0.46 -3.08 -3.52
CA MET A 65 -0.34 -3.31 -4.95
C MET A 65 -1.40 -4.32 -5.40
N MET A 66 -2.11 -3.96 -6.45
CA MET A 66 -3.10 -4.76 -7.16
C MET A 66 -2.80 -4.70 -8.66
N PRO A 67 -3.38 -5.57 -9.52
CA PRO A 67 -2.95 -5.71 -10.92
C PRO A 67 -3.06 -4.42 -11.77
N LYS A 68 -3.89 -3.46 -11.36
CA LYS A 68 -4.08 -2.17 -12.04
C LYS A 68 -4.15 -0.99 -11.08
N MET A 69 -3.68 -1.16 -9.85
CA MET A 69 -3.74 -0.11 -8.84
C MET A 69 -2.57 -0.24 -7.89
N LEU A 70 -1.91 0.87 -7.61
CA LEU A 70 -0.95 0.99 -6.53
C LEU A 70 -1.43 2.10 -5.59
N VAL A 71 -1.52 1.79 -4.31
CA VAL A 71 -1.88 2.75 -3.25
C VAL A 71 -0.71 2.84 -2.29
N VAL A 72 -0.21 4.05 -2.07
CA VAL A 72 0.82 4.34 -1.07
C VAL A 72 0.27 5.38 -0.13
N MET A 73 0.28 5.08 1.16
CA MET A 73 -0.09 6.01 2.21
C MET A 73 1.13 6.25 3.09
N VAL A 74 1.49 7.51 3.28
CA VAL A 74 2.52 7.95 4.22
C VAL A 74 1.82 8.76 5.32
N VAL A 75 2.08 8.40 6.57
CA VAL A 75 1.42 9.04 7.73
C VAL A 75 2.06 10.40 8.04
N VAL A 76 3.38 10.51 7.85
CA VAL A 76 4.15 11.73 8.15
C VAL A 76 5.14 12.02 7.01
N PRO A 77 4.89 13.05 6.18
CA PRO A 77 3.67 13.88 6.12
C PRO A 77 2.45 13.10 5.59
N MET A 78 1.22 13.50 5.96
CA MET A 78 -0.02 12.89 5.47
C MET A 78 -0.12 12.97 3.94
N ILE A 79 0.30 11.90 3.27
CA ILE A 79 0.29 11.76 1.81
C ILE A 79 -0.43 10.47 1.43
N LEU A 80 -1.35 10.58 0.47
CA LEU A 80 -1.94 9.44 -0.23
C LEU A 80 -1.58 9.55 -1.71
N LEU A 81 -0.99 8.50 -2.27
CA LEU A 81 -0.73 8.34 -3.70
C LEU A 81 -1.55 7.14 -4.19
N VAL A 82 -2.36 7.35 -5.23
CA VAL A 82 -3.06 6.28 -5.95
C VAL A 82 -2.65 6.36 -7.41
N VAL A 83 -2.13 5.26 -7.95
CA VAL A 83 -1.71 5.14 -9.34
C VAL A 83 -2.55 4.06 -10.02
N MET A 84 -3.15 4.43 -11.15
CA MET A 84 -3.90 3.55 -12.05
C MET A 84 -3.43 3.81 -13.50
N PRO A 85 -3.71 2.92 -14.47
CA PRO A 85 -3.13 2.99 -15.81
C PRO A 85 -3.26 4.33 -16.55
N MET A 86 -4.29 5.11 -16.26
CA MET A 86 -4.56 6.40 -16.92
C MET A 86 -4.81 7.54 -15.93
N MET A 87 -4.62 7.29 -14.63
CA MET A 87 -4.95 8.24 -13.58
C MET A 87 -3.95 8.17 -12.44
N LEU A 88 -3.52 9.33 -11.96
CA LEU A 88 -2.72 9.49 -10.75
C LEU A 88 -3.45 10.45 -9.82
N VAL A 89 -3.62 10.06 -8.56
CA VAL A 89 -4.20 10.88 -7.50
C VAL A 89 -3.18 11.05 -6.40
N VAL A 90 -2.92 12.30 -6.03
CA VAL A 90 -2.04 12.67 -4.91
C VAL A 90 -2.81 13.57 -3.97
N VAL A 91 -2.95 13.13 -2.72
CA VAL A 91 -3.46 13.95 -1.63
C VAL A 91 -2.29 14.31 -0.74
N ILE A 92 -2.08 15.60 -0.49
CA ILE A 92 -1.08 16.11 0.46
C ILE A 92 -1.81 17.09 1.37
N LEU A 93 -1.93 16.75 2.66
CA LEU A 93 -2.63 17.57 3.65
C LEU A 93 -4.06 17.95 3.22
N ARG A 94 -4.27 19.17 2.71
CA ARG A 94 -5.55 19.71 2.22
C ARG A 94 -5.59 19.95 0.71
N MET A 95 -4.57 19.49 -0.02
CA MET A 95 -4.46 19.60 -1.46
C MET A 95 -4.73 18.23 -2.09
N LEU A 96 -5.57 18.20 -3.12
CA LEU A 96 -5.79 17.04 -3.98
C LEU A 96 -5.31 17.39 -5.39
N VAL A 97 -4.46 16.54 -5.96
CA VAL A 97 -3.99 16.62 -7.34
C VAL A 97 -4.43 15.36 -8.06
N VAL A 98 -5.13 15.52 -9.18
CA VAL A 98 -5.59 14.42 -10.03
C VAL A 98 -5.05 14.65 -11.43
N VAL A 99 -4.29 13.71 -11.95
CA VAL A 99 -3.86 13.67 -13.34
C VAL A 99 -4.64 12.58 -14.05
N ILE A 100 -5.32 12.92 -15.14
CA ILE A 100 -6.01 11.96 -16.01
C ILE A 100 -5.53 12.22 -17.43
N LEU A 101 -4.80 11.27 -18.02
CA LEU A 101 -4.24 11.42 -19.38
C LEU A 101 -3.43 12.72 -19.56
N ARG A 102 -4.00 13.75 -20.21
CA ARG A 102 -3.39 15.08 -20.44
C ARG A 102 -4.07 16.21 -19.64
N MET A 103 -4.91 15.84 -18.68
CA MET A 103 -5.65 16.74 -17.79
C MET A 103 -5.02 16.73 -16.40
N LEU A 104 -4.77 17.91 -15.83
CA LEU A 104 -4.38 18.09 -14.44
C LEU A 104 -5.48 18.85 -13.70
N VAL A 105 -5.95 18.32 -12.59
CA VAL A 105 -6.91 18.96 -11.68
C VAL A 105 -6.23 19.16 -10.33
N VAL A 106 -6.20 20.39 -9.84
CA VAL A 106 -5.66 20.74 -8.51
C VAL A 106 -6.76 21.39 -7.70
N MET A 107 -7.03 20.81 -6.54
CA MET A 107 -7.95 21.32 -5.54
C MET A 107 -7.16 21.78 -4.33
N LEU A 108 -7.28 23.06 -3.99
CA LEU A 108 -6.65 23.63 -2.81
C LEU A 108 -7.69 24.40 -1.99
N SER A 109 -8.08 23.84 -0.85
CA SER A 109 -9.10 24.40 0.04
C SER A 109 -10.45 24.66 -0.66
N LYS A 110 -10.65 25.85 -1.24
CA LYS A 110 -11.87 26.27 -1.96
C LYS A 110 -11.64 26.61 -3.43
N MET A 111 -10.40 26.48 -3.91
CA MET A 111 -9.99 26.79 -5.28
C MET A 111 -9.83 25.50 -6.08
N LEU A 112 -10.34 25.51 -7.30
CA LEU A 112 -10.22 24.43 -8.28
C LEU A 112 -9.45 24.97 -9.50
N VAL A 113 -8.38 24.30 -9.89
CA VAL A 113 -7.62 24.58 -11.12
C VAL A 113 -7.65 23.36 -12.02
N VAL A 114 -8.01 23.56 -13.28
CA VAL A 114 -8.05 22.52 -14.30
C VAL A 114 -7.18 22.97 -15.47
N VAL A 115 -6.17 22.18 -15.80
CA VAL A 115 -5.23 22.44 -16.89
C VAL A 115 -5.39 21.38 -17.97
N MET A 116 -5.78 21.83 -19.16
CA MET A 116 -5.85 21.07 -20.41
C MET A 116 -4.74 21.53 -21.37
N PRO A 117 -4.43 20.78 -22.45
CA PRO A 117 -3.42 21.17 -23.43
C PRO A 117 -3.59 22.57 -24.04
N SER A 118 -4.82 23.10 -24.10
CA SER A 118 -5.11 24.39 -24.73
C SER A 118 -5.93 25.33 -23.85
N MET A 119 -6.16 24.99 -22.59
CA MET A 119 -7.04 25.75 -21.71
C MET A 119 -6.63 25.60 -20.25
N LEU A 120 -6.73 26.70 -19.51
CA LEU A 120 -6.61 26.72 -18.06
C LEU A 120 -7.89 27.32 -17.48
N VAL A 121 -8.54 26.60 -16.56
CA VAL A 121 -9.75 27.06 -15.86
C VAL A 121 -9.42 27.19 -14.38
N VAL A 122 -9.73 28.35 -13.80
CA VAL A 122 -9.63 28.60 -12.35
C VAL A 122 -11.01 28.95 -11.83
N VAL A 123 -11.48 28.20 -10.83
CA VAL A 123 -12.72 28.49 -10.10
C VAL A 123 -12.34 28.93 -8.69
N MET A 124 -12.82 30.11 -8.31
CA MET A 124 -12.64 30.69 -6.98
C MET A 124 -13.98 30.86 -6.27
N PRO A 125 -14.03 30.73 -4.94
CA PRO A 125 -15.25 31.01 -4.19
C PRO A 125 -15.59 32.51 -4.33
N LYS A 126 -16.87 32.83 -4.53
CA LYS A 126 -17.35 34.21 -4.39
C LYS A 126 -17.19 34.63 -2.93
N ILE A 127 -16.52 35.75 -2.71
CA ILE A 127 -16.53 36.48 -1.44
C ILE A 127 -17.83 37.29 -1.48
N LEU A 128 -18.83 36.88 -0.69
CA LEU A 128 -20.09 37.59 -0.46
C LEU A 128 -19.98 38.41 0.82
#